data_AF-A0A3S4IWD7-F1
#
_entry.id   AF-A0A3S4IWD7-F1
#
_cell.length_a   1.000
_cell.length_b   1.000
_cell.length_c   1.000
_cell.angle_alpha   90.00
_cell.angle_beta   90.00
_cell.angle_gamma   90.00
#
_symmetry.space_group_name_H-M   'P 1'
#
loop_
_entity.id
_entity.type
_entity.pdbx_description
1 polymer ?
#
loop_
_entity_poly.entity_id
_entity_poly.type
_entity_poly.pdbx_seq_one_letter_code
_entity_poly.pdbx_strand_id
1 'polypeptide(L)'
;MDLVPKYALTVGVGTLLDAEEVMILVLGHQKALALQAAVEGNVNHMWTITCLQLHPKAVIVCDEPSTMELKVKTLKYFNELEAEILKVCNVVLPAPWRGIIFFFVRTIMPAANERTLT
;
A
#
# COMPACT_ATOMS: atom_id res chain seq x y z
N MET A 1 27.17 4.07 -21.05
CA MET A 1 27.66 5.11 -20.12
C MET A 1 26.44 5.62 -19.39
N ASP A 2 26.30 5.24 -18.12
CA ASP A 2 25.09 5.48 -17.35
C ASP A 2 25.02 6.95 -16.94
N LEU A 3 24.08 7.69 -17.56
CA LEU A 3 23.83 9.12 -17.29
C LEU A 3 23.07 9.36 -15.96
N VAL A 4 23.01 8.37 -15.06
CA VAL A 4 22.21 8.47 -13.84
C VAL A 4 22.99 9.23 -12.76
N PRO A 5 22.39 10.27 -12.13
CA PRO A 5 23.02 11.00 -11.03
C PRO A 5 23.34 10.10 -9.83
N LYS A 6 24.51 10.32 -9.19
CA LYS A 6 24.95 9.56 -8.02
C LYS A 6 24.24 9.94 -6.71
N TYR A 7 23.66 11.13 -6.65
CA TYR A 7 23.04 11.68 -5.46
C TYR A 7 21.65 12.22 -5.79
N ALA A 8 20.74 12.11 -4.83
CA ALA A 8 19.38 12.63 -4.92
C ALA A 8 19.01 13.33 -3.61
N LEU A 9 18.19 14.37 -3.72
CA LEU A 9 17.52 14.97 -2.57
C LEU A 9 16.15 14.33 -2.45
N THR A 10 15.87 13.71 -1.30
CA THR A 10 14.61 13.01 -1.04
C THR A 10 14.02 13.50 0.27
N VAL A 11 12.70 13.40 0.38
CA VAL A 11 12.01 13.62 1.65
C VAL A 11 12.41 12.54 2.66
N GLY A 12 12.43 12.90 3.94
CA GLY A 12 12.65 11.95 5.02
C GLY A 12 11.44 11.05 5.25
N VAL A 13 11.67 9.89 5.86
CA VAL A 13 10.58 8.97 6.24
C VAL A 13 9.63 9.63 7.24
N GLY A 14 10.14 10.45 8.17
CA GLY A 14 9.30 11.21 9.10
C GLY A 14 8.31 12.13 8.39
N THR A 15 8.78 12.84 7.35
CA THR A 15 7.93 13.73 6.56
C THR A 15 6.82 12.99 5.82
N LEU A 16 7.07 11.74 5.40
CA LEU A 16 6.03 10.89 4.82
C LEU A 16 5.00 10.44 5.87
N LEU A 17 5.45 10.18 7.10
CA LEU A 17 4.56 9.77 8.20
C LEU A 17 3.70 10.92 8.74
N ASP A 18 4.17 12.16 8.61
CA ASP A 18 3.41 13.35 9.03
C ASP A 18 2.28 13.74 8.06
N ALA A 19 2.20 13.11 6.88
CA ALA A 19 1.13 13.37 5.92
C ALA A 19 -0.23 12.91 6.45
N GLU A 20 -1.33 13.55 6.02
CA GLU A 20 -2.68 13.13 6.47
C GLU A 20 -3.07 11.76 5.92
N GLU A 21 -2.78 11.51 4.64
CA GLU A 21 -3.05 10.26 3.93
C GLU A 21 -1.89 9.93 3.00
N VAL A 22 -1.45 8.67 3.01
CA VAL A 22 -0.35 8.20 2.16
C VAL A 22 -0.85 7.11 1.23
N MET A 23 -0.69 7.32 -0.07
CA MET A 23 -1.03 6.34 -1.10
C MET A 23 0.24 5.92 -1.84
N ILE A 24 0.49 4.61 -1.90
CA ILE A 24 1.59 4.03 -2.66
C ILE A 24 1.04 3.19 -3.81
N LEU A 25 1.62 3.37 -4.99
CA LEU A 25 1.31 2.57 -6.17
C LEU A 25 2.42 1.53 -6.38
N VAL A 26 2.03 0.26 -6.49
CA VAL A 26 2.93 -0.88 -6.70
C VAL A 26 2.54 -1.58 -7.98
N LEU A 27 3.42 -1.51 -8.97
CA LEU A 27 3.19 -2.06 -10.30
C LEU A 27 4.34 -2.98 -10.69
N GLY A 28 3.99 -4.14 -11.22
CA GLY A 28 4.89 -5.12 -11.79
C GLY A 28 5.48 -6.10 -10.79
N HIS A 29 5.85 -7.27 -11.32
CA HIS A 29 6.40 -8.37 -10.54
C HIS A 29 7.70 -8.03 -9.81
N GLN A 30 8.51 -7.11 -10.35
CA GLN A 30 9.77 -6.67 -9.73
C GLN A 30 9.58 -6.05 -8.33
N LYS A 31 8.37 -5.60 -8.00
CA LYS A 31 8.05 -4.97 -6.71
C LYS A 31 7.37 -5.94 -5.72
N ALA A 32 7.18 -7.21 -6.08
CA ALA A 32 6.45 -8.17 -5.26
C ALA A 32 7.12 -8.43 -3.90
N LEU A 33 8.46 -8.56 -3.87
CA LEU A 33 9.23 -8.69 -2.63
C LEU A 33 9.09 -7.47 -1.72
N ALA A 34 9.07 -6.27 -2.28
CA ALA A 34 8.90 -5.04 -1.51
C ALA A 34 7.49 -4.95 -0.91
N LEU A 35 6.48 -5.38 -1.66
CA LEU A 35 5.10 -5.44 -1.19
C LEU A 35 4.92 -6.48 -0.08
N GLN A 36 5.53 -7.66 -0.23
CA GLN A 36 5.53 -8.68 0.81
C GLN A 36 6.15 -8.15 2.10
N ALA A 37 7.30 -7.48 2.03
CA ALA A 37 7.92 -6.87 3.20
C ALA A 37 7.02 -5.79 3.83
N ALA A 38 6.36 -4.96 3.01
CA ALA A 38 5.48 -3.90 3.49
C ALA A 38 4.23 -4.41 4.24
N VAL A 39 3.63 -5.52 3.79
CA VAL A 39 2.36 -6.03 4.32
C VAL A 39 2.55 -7.13 5.35
N GLU A 40 3.46 -8.08 5.11
CA GLU A 40 3.65 -9.25 5.97
C GLU A 40 4.92 -9.17 6.84
N GLY A 41 5.84 -8.29 6.48
CA GLY A 41 7.08 -8.08 7.22
C GLY A 41 6.89 -7.20 8.46
N ASN A 42 7.89 -7.22 9.34
CA ASN A 42 7.99 -6.31 10.48
C ASN A 42 8.64 -4.98 10.08
N VAL A 43 8.30 -3.91 10.82
CA VAL A 43 8.92 -2.59 10.68
C VAL A 43 10.45 -2.69 10.80
N ASN A 44 11.16 -2.29 9.75
CA ASN A 44 12.60 -2.31 9.68
C ASN A 44 13.15 -1.18 8.79
N HIS A 45 14.41 -0.81 9.00
CA HIS A 45 15.06 0.29 8.27
C HIS A 45 15.67 -0.12 6.92
N MET A 46 15.79 -1.43 6.66
CA MET A 46 16.24 -1.95 5.36
C MET A 46 15.14 -1.79 4.28
N TRP A 47 13.89 -1.92 4.70
CA TRP A 47 12.68 -1.77 3.91
C TRP A 47 11.87 -0.60 4.47
N THR A 48 12.26 0.62 4.10
CA THR A 48 11.63 1.86 4.61
C THR A 48 10.12 1.95 4.34
N ILE A 49 9.60 1.19 3.36
CA ILE A 49 8.17 1.08 3.09
C ILE A 49 7.37 0.46 4.25
N THR A 50 8.01 -0.33 5.12
CA THR A 50 7.38 -0.91 6.31
C THR A 50 6.96 0.15 7.33
N CYS A 51 7.51 1.37 7.26
CA CYS A 51 7.10 2.48 8.10
C CYS A 51 5.62 2.85 7.90
N LEU A 52 5.00 2.52 6.75
CA LEU A 52 3.57 2.74 6.52
C LEU A 52 2.68 2.03 7.53
N GLN A 53 3.15 0.93 8.14
CA GLN A 53 2.41 0.23 9.19
C GLN A 53 2.20 1.10 10.43
N LEU A 54 3.00 2.16 10.61
CA LEU A 54 2.88 3.11 11.71
C LEU A 54 1.92 4.27 11.39
N HIS A 55 1.52 4.42 10.11
CA HIS A 55 0.71 5.55 9.67
C HIS A 55 -0.78 5.26 9.88
N PRO A 56 -1.57 6.21 10.41
CA PRO A 56 -3.00 5.98 10.69
C PRO A 56 -3.84 5.77 9.43
N LYS A 57 -3.40 6.27 8.27
CA LYS A 57 -4.12 6.23 6.99
C LYS A 57 -3.17 5.96 5.82
N ALA A 58 -2.68 4.73 5.73
CA ALA A 58 -1.92 4.25 4.59
C ALA A 58 -2.78 3.43 3.63
N VAL A 59 -2.53 3.62 2.35
CA VAL A 59 -3.17 2.94 1.23
C VAL A 59 -2.10 2.41 0.29
N ILE A 60 -2.18 1.14 -0.06
CA ILE A 60 -1.31 0.56 -1.07
C ILE A 60 -2.17 0.05 -2.22
N VAL A 61 -1.97 0.61 -3.40
CA VAL A 61 -2.63 0.15 -4.62
C VAL A 61 -1.68 -0.77 -5.38
N CYS A 62 -2.13 -1.97 -5.71
CA CYS A 62 -1.31 -3.00 -6.35
C CYS A 62 -1.97 -3.52 -7.62
N ASP A 63 -1.14 -4.03 -8.52
CA ASP A 63 -1.57 -4.85 -9.64
C ASP A 63 -1.47 -6.35 -9.32
N GLU A 64 -2.12 -7.20 -10.12
CA GLU A 64 -2.05 -8.65 -9.94
C GLU A 64 -0.61 -9.22 -9.90
N PRO A 65 0.32 -8.87 -10.81
CA PRO A 65 1.66 -9.46 -10.81
C PRO A 65 2.54 -9.03 -9.62
N SER A 66 2.26 -7.90 -8.96
CA SER A 66 2.97 -7.52 -7.72
C SER A 66 2.54 -8.34 -6.50
N THR A 67 1.41 -9.04 -6.55
CA THR A 67 0.90 -9.83 -5.42
C THR A 67 1.45 -11.24 -5.31
N MET A 68 2.28 -11.68 -6.26
CA MET A 68 2.72 -13.09 -6.37
C MET A 68 3.50 -13.62 -5.15
N GLU A 69 4.21 -12.76 -4.43
CA GLU A 69 5.01 -13.14 -3.24
C GLU A 69 4.21 -13.11 -1.93
N LEU A 70 2.96 -12.65 -1.97
CA LEU A 70 2.09 -12.59 -0.80
C LEU A 70 1.45 -13.96 -0.51
N LYS A 71 1.15 -14.24 0.75
CA LYS A 71 0.41 -15.45 1.11
C LYS A 71 -1.03 -15.36 0.57
N VAL A 72 -1.53 -16.49 0.08
CA VAL A 72 -2.91 -16.62 -0.42
C VAL A 72 -3.96 -16.18 0.62
N LYS A 73 -3.69 -16.38 1.91
CA LYS A 73 -4.59 -15.93 2.99
C LYS A 73 -4.69 -14.40 3.05
N THR A 74 -3.56 -13.71 2.94
CA THR A 74 -3.45 -12.26 2.94
C THR A 74 -4.23 -11.67 1.76
N LEU A 75 -4.04 -12.24 0.57
CA LEU A 75 -4.76 -11.80 -0.63
C LEU A 75 -6.27 -12.01 -0.52
N LYS A 76 -6.72 -13.16 -0.01
CA LYS A 76 -8.15 -13.40 0.17
C LYS A 76 -8.80 -12.42 1.14
N TYR A 77 -8.12 -12.14 2.26
CA TYR A 77 -8.58 -11.17 3.25
C TYR A 77 -8.83 -9.78 2.65
N PHE A 78 -7.87 -9.26 1.87
CA PHE A 78 -8.02 -7.94 1.25
C PHE A 78 -9.04 -7.92 0.11
N ASN A 79 -9.10 -8.97 -0.72
CA ASN A 79 -10.14 -9.11 -1.74
C ASN A 79 -11.56 -9.04 -1.15
N GLU A 80 -11.79 -9.71 -0.02
CA GLU A 80 -13.09 -9.73 0.64
C GLU A 80 -13.48 -8.35 1.20
N LEU A 81 -12.52 -7.62 1.78
CA LEU A 81 -12.74 -6.26 2.29
C LEU A 81 -13.00 -5.24 1.16
N GLU A 82 -12.25 -5.35 0.07
CA GLU A 82 -12.33 -4.41 -1.03
C GLU A 82 -13.53 -4.64 -1.96
N ALA A 83 -14.14 -5.83 -1.93
CA ALA A 83 -15.28 -6.17 -2.76
C ALA A 83 -16.46 -5.19 -2.59
N GLU A 84 -16.58 -4.54 -1.43
CA GLU A 84 -17.58 -3.49 -1.20
C GLU A 84 -17.14 -2.12 -1.74
N ILE A 85 -15.85 -1.79 -1.65
CA ILE A 85 -15.28 -0.51 -2.08
C ILE A 85 -15.16 -0.44 -3.61
N LEU A 86 -14.76 -1.54 -4.25
CA LEU A 86 -14.64 -1.66 -5.71
C LEU A 86 -15.98 -1.48 -6.43
N LYS A 87 -17.10 -1.87 -5.80
CA LYS A 87 -18.45 -1.63 -6.35
C LYS A 87 -18.71 -0.14 -6.52
N VAL A 88 -18.19 0.71 -5.63
CA VAL A 88 -18.33 2.16 -5.69
C VAL A 88 -17.38 2.76 -6.74
N CYS A 89 -16.12 2.32 -6.79
CA CYS A 89 -15.16 2.83 -7.79
C CYS A 89 -15.54 2.50 -9.25
N ASN A 90 -16.15 1.33 -9.50
CA ASN A 90 -16.59 0.95 -10.85
C ASN A 90 -17.77 1.81 -11.38
N VAL A 91 -18.47 2.50 -10.47
CA VAL A 91 -19.53 3.48 -10.78
C VAL A 91 -18.95 4.87 -11.05
N VAL A 92 -17.78 5.21 -10.48
CA VAL A 92 -17.20 6.55 -10.53
C VAL A 92 -16.14 6.73 -11.62
N LEU A 93 -15.42 5.68 -12.04
CA LEU A 93 -14.29 5.79 -12.98
C LEU A 93 -14.60 5.29 -14.42
N PRO A 94 -14.19 6.05 -15.46
CA PRO A 94 -14.36 5.65 -16.85
C PRO A 94 -13.50 4.43 -17.23
N ALA A 95 -13.98 3.67 -18.22
CA ALA A 95 -13.49 2.34 -18.63
C ALA A 95 -11.96 2.13 -18.78
N PRO A 96 -11.13 3.08 -19.25
CA PRO A 96 -9.68 2.81 -19.41
C PRO A 96 -8.91 2.68 -18.10
N TRP A 97 -9.45 3.17 -16.98
CA TRP A 97 -8.80 3.13 -15.66
C TRP A 97 -9.14 1.87 -14.87
N ARG A 98 -10.08 1.03 -15.36
CA ARG A 98 -10.56 -0.17 -14.67
C ARG A 98 -9.54 -1.30 -14.59
N GLY A 99 -8.52 -1.29 -15.46
CA GLY A 99 -7.43 -2.27 -15.44
C GLY A 99 -6.22 -1.90 -14.58
N ILE A 100 -6.16 -0.66 -14.06
CA ILE A 100 -5.00 -0.13 -13.31
C ILE A 100 -5.24 -0.19 -11.79
N ILE A 101 -6.49 -0.32 -11.35
CA ILE A 101 -6.87 -0.32 -9.94
C ILE A 101 -7.42 -1.71 -9.62
N PHE A 102 -6.53 -2.68 -9.45
CA PHE A 102 -6.90 -4.06 -9.16
C PHE A 102 -6.21 -4.60 -7.91
N PHE A 103 -6.10 -3.75 -6.89
CA PHE A 103 -5.95 -4.10 -5.47
C PHE A 103 -5.77 -2.81 -4.68
N PHE A 104 -6.61 -2.53 -3.70
CA PHE A 104 -6.50 -1.43 -2.74
C PHE A 104 -6.25 -2.01 -1.35
N VAL A 105 -5.02 -2.45 -1.10
CA VAL A 105 -4.61 -2.93 0.22
C VAL A 105 -4.62 -1.75 1.18
N ARG A 106 -5.77 -1.53 1.81
CA ARG A 106 -5.87 -0.75 3.04
C ARG A 106 -5.39 -1.66 4.16
N THR A 107 -4.08 -1.68 4.42
CA THR A 107 -3.54 -2.49 5.53
C THR A 107 -4.04 -1.92 6.87
N ILE A 108 -5.03 -2.61 7.46
CA ILE A 108 -5.13 -3.13 8.85
C ILE A 108 -4.42 -2.27 9.92
N MET A 109 -5.10 -1.61 10.86
CA MET A 109 -5.98 -2.18 11.90
C MET A 109 -7.38 -1.53 12.03
N PRO A 110 -8.38 -2.29 12.50
CA PRO A 110 -9.56 -1.74 13.15
C PRO A 110 -9.24 -1.36 14.61
N ALA A 111 -9.83 -0.27 15.09
CA ALA A 111 -10.06 0.02 16.50
C ALA A 111 -8.81 0.17 17.41
N ALA A 112 -8.13 1.31 17.32
CA ALA A 112 -7.44 1.91 18.47
C ALA A 112 -8.24 3.14 18.95
N ASN A 113 -9.28 2.86 19.74
CA ASN A 113 -9.74 3.68 20.87
C ASN A 113 -10.28 5.12 20.64
N GLU A 114 -11.54 5.23 20.21
CA GLU A 114 -12.42 6.39 20.49
C GLU A 114 -13.36 6.12 21.69
N ARG A 115 -12.98 5.26 22.66
CA ARG A 115 -13.81 4.94 23.85
C ARG A 115 -13.12 5.11 25.21
N THR A 116 -12.10 5.95 25.33
CA THR A 116 -11.68 6.53 26.61
C THR A 116 -11.38 8.02 26.46
N LEU A 117 -12.44 8.79 26.19
CA LEU A 117 -12.55 10.19 26.60
C LEU A 117 -13.83 10.30 27.43
N THR A 118 -13.74 9.85 28.69
CA THR A 118 -14.61 10.21 29.81
C THR A 118 -13.72 10.48 31.01
#